data_AF-A0A8T5LCS0-F1
#
_entry.id   AF-A0A8T5LCS0-F1
#
_cell.length_a   1.000
_cell.length_b   1.000
_cell.length_c   1.000
_cell.angle_alpha   90.00
_cell.angle_beta   90.00
_cell.angle_gamma   90.00
#
_symmetry.space_group_name_H-M   'P 1'
#
loop_
_entity.id
_entity.type
_entity.pdbx_description
1 polymer ?
#
loop_
_entity_poly.entity_id
_entity_poly.type
_entity_poly.pdbx_seq_one_letter_code
_entity_poly.pdbx_strand_id
1 'polypeptide(L)'
;MGKIKNVLKMASIIALSLAPIKEAKASVSGNVRYIHSEINQNSYVQSNQFYKLPQKIRGFTFLDFSKSNGYYGKTSLEKEIYKGINLKNQTIHCNEPLTQTGLGISAKPISKIPLKLSYLPIWIDKQGKKVDKNILGYYFALDIPLGLSLSGFGEWDVSNNPKWTYGEIELKREIKKRVSLSYNPALKSDGDASPKLENRISLAINF
;
A
#
# COMPACT_ATOMS: atom_id res chain seq x y z
N MET A 1 19.15 -30.81 7.59
CA MET A 1 19.83 -29.47 7.60
C MET A 1 18.99 -28.29 7.08
N GLY A 2 17.84 -28.48 6.40
CA GLY A 2 17.03 -27.36 5.87
C GLY A 2 16.18 -26.59 6.90
N LYS A 3 15.70 -27.24 7.96
CA LYS A 3 14.81 -26.61 8.97
C LYS A 3 15.52 -25.58 9.86
N ILE A 4 16.79 -25.80 10.19
CA ILE A 4 17.60 -24.90 11.04
C ILE A 4 17.90 -23.56 10.34
N LYS A 5 18.09 -23.58 9.00
CA LYS A 5 18.30 -22.34 8.23
C LYS A 5 17.06 -21.45 8.17
N ASN A 6 15.85 -22.01 8.28
CA ASN A 6 14.61 -21.24 8.28
C ASN A 6 14.29 -20.62 9.67
N VAL A 7 14.64 -21.32 10.75
CA VAL A 7 14.51 -20.80 12.13
C VAL A 7 15.46 -19.62 12.35
N LEU A 8 16.70 -19.70 11.86
CA LEU A 8 17.67 -18.60 11.95
C LEU A 8 17.24 -17.33 11.18
N LYS A 9 16.53 -17.48 10.05
CA LYS A 9 16.01 -16.34 9.28
C LYS A 9 14.81 -15.66 9.95
N MET A 10 13.97 -16.41 10.67
CA MET A 10 12.89 -15.80 11.47
C MET A 10 13.46 -15.15 12.74
N ALA A 11 14.47 -15.75 13.36
CA ALA A 11 15.12 -15.21 14.55
C ALA A 11 15.84 -13.87 14.27
N SER A 12 16.43 -13.67 13.09
CA SER A 12 17.05 -12.39 12.72
C SER A 12 16.04 -11.27 12.45
N ILE A 13 14.84 -11.60 11.93
CA ILE A 13 13.75 -10.64 11.76
C ILE A 13 13.20 -10.18 13.12
N ILE A 14 13.11 -11.11 14.09
CA ILE A 14 12.69 -10.81 15.47
C ILE A 14 13.79 -10.07 16.23
N ALA A 15 15.07 -10.41 16.04
CA ALA A 15 16.17 -9.67 16.66
C ALA A 15 16.26 -8.22 16.16
N LEU A 16 15.91 -7.96 14.90
CA LEU A 16 15.85 -6.61 14.34
C LEU A 16 14.63 -5.78 14.81
N SER A 17 13.59 -6.40 15.37
CA SER A 17 12.48 -5.69 16.01
C SER A 17 12.76 -5.35 17.48
N LEU A 18 13.72 -6.02 18.12
CA LEU A 18 14.13 -5.82 19.51
C LEU A 18 15.30 -4.83 19.69
N ALA A 19 15.82 -4.24 18.61
CA ALA A 19 16.89 -3.25 18.69
C ALA A 19 16.44 -1.99 19.48
N PRO A 20 17.29 -1.44 20.37
CA PRO A 20 16.94 -0.35 21.27
C PRO A 20 16.43 0.87 20.51
N ILE A 21 15.28 1.38 20.98
CA ILE A 21 14.55 2.49 20.37
C ILE A 21 15.21 3.80 20.78
N LYS A 22 15.88 4.48 19.84
CA LYS A 22 16.07 5.93 19.98
C LYS A 22 14.72 6.58 19.70
N GLU A 23 14.26 7.43 20.62
CA GLU A 23 12.99 8.16 20.53
C GLU A 23 12.91 8.93 19.20
N ALA A 24 12.28 8.34 18.20
CA ALA A 24 11.85 9.02 17.00
C ALA A 24 10.37 9.36 17.22
N LYS A 25 10.03 10.65 17.16
CA LYS A 25 8.65 11.12 17.33
C LYS A 25 7.75 10.42 16.34
N ALA A 26 6.81 9.62 16.85
CA ALA A 26 5.75 9.06 16.04
C ALA A 26 4.91 10.20 15.48
N SER A 27 4.56 10.13 14.20
CA SER A 27 3.61 11.07 13.60
C SER A 27 2.65 10.33 12.69
N VAL A 28 1.43 10.85 12.65
CA VAL A 28 0.35 10.36 11.80
C VAL A 28 -0.13 11.55 10.99
N SER A 29 -0.22 11.37 9.68
CA SER A 29 -0.91 12.28 8.77
C SER A 29 -1.86 11.46 7.92
N GLY A 30 -2.81 12.09 7.26
CA GLY A 30 -3.78 11.32 6.49
C GLY A 30 -4.76 12.16 5.72
N ASN A 31 -5.75 11.47 5.16
CA ASN A 31 -6.94 12.10 4.64
C ASN A 31 -8.15 11.20 4.71
N VAL A 32 -9.31 11.82 4.68
CA VAL A 32 -10.58 11.16 4.38
C VAL A 32 -11.06 11.69 3.04
N ARG A 33 -11.32 10.78 2.10
CA ARG A 33 -11.75 11.07 0.73
C ARG A 33 -13.19 10.64 0.54
N TYR A 34 -14.01 11.51 -0.03
CA TYR A 34 -15.26 11.13 -0.68
C TYR A 34 -14.96 10.89 -2.16
N ILE A 35 -15.29 9.70 -2.67
CA ILE A 35 -14.97 9.26 -4.02
C ILE A 35 -16.28 9.01 -4.76
N HIS A 36 -16.41 9.58 -5.96
CA HIS A 36 -17.53 9.34 -6.87
C HIS A 36 -17.01 8.65 -8.14
N SER A 37 -17.70 7.58 -8.54
CA SER A 37 -17.45 6.84 -9.77
C SER A 37 -18.52 7.15 -10.81
N GLU A 38 -18.11 7.64 -11.98
CA GLU A 38 -19.05 7.99 -13.05
C GLU A 38 -19.71 6.75 -13.67
N ILE A 39 -18.95 5.66 -13.82
CA ILE A 39 -19.41 4.44 -14.51
C ILE A 39 -20.38 3.66 -13.63
N ASN A 40 -20.06 3.52 -12.35
CA ASN A 40 -20.85 2.71 -11.41
C ASN A 40 -21.92 3.52 -10.67
N GLN A 41 -21.99 4.84 -10.90
CA GLN A 41 -22.86 5.80 -10.19
C GLN A 41 -22.87 5.67 -8.67
N ASN A 42 -21.77 5.16 -8.12
CA ASN A 42 -21.63 4.89 -6.70
C ASN A 42 -20.66 5.88 -6.08
N SER A 43 -20.99 6.27 -4.86
CA SER A 43 -20.15 7.14 -4.04
C SER A 43 -19.80 6.43 -2.74
N TYR A 44 -18.57 6.61 -2.28
CA TYR A 44 -18.11 5.98 -1.07
C TYR A 44 -17.01 6.79 -0.39
N VAL A 45 -16.75 6.46 0.87
CA VAL A 45 -15.69 7.08 1.66
C VAL A 45 -14.47 6.17 1.67
N GLN A 46 -13.29 6.79 1.64
CA GLN A 46 -12.03 6.11 1.85
C GLN A 46 -11.18 6.89 2.86
N SER A 47 -10.61 6.21 3.84
CA SER A 47 -9.65 6.78 4.79
C SER A 47 -8.24 6.35 4.42
N ASN A 48 -7.30 7.29 4.40
CA ASN A 48 -5.88 7.06 4.23
C ASN A 48 -5.12 7.59 5.44
N GLN A 49 -4.19 6.80 5.97
CA GLN A 49 -3.36 7.15 7.11
C GLN A 49 -1.90 6.81 6.78
N PHE A 50 -1.00 7.74 7.03
CA PHE A 50 0.43 7.62 6.81
C PHE A 50 1.12 7.77 8.16
N TYR A 51 1.97 6.81 8.49
CA TYR A 51 2.64 6.75 9.78
C TYR A 51 4.15 6.91 9.59
N LYS A 52 4.79 7.69 10.46
CA LYS A 52 6.22 7.59 10.72
C LYS A 52 6.37 7.08 12.13
N LEU A 53 6.83 5.85 12.27
CA LEU A 53 7.02 5.18 13.54
C LEU A 53 8.51 5.21 13.93
N PRO A 54 8.83 4.89 15.21
CA PRO A 54 10.21 4.74 15.62
C PRO A 54 11.02 3.76 14.76
N GLN A 55 12.34 3.84 14.84
CA GLN A 55 13.27 3.02 14.03
C GLN A 55 13.15 3.23 12.51
N LYS A 56 12.73 4.44 12.08
CA LYS A 56 12.55 4.82 10.67
C LYS A 56 11.52 3.94 9.93
N ILE A 57 10.56 3.36 10.66
CA ILE A 57 9.48 2.60 10.06
C ILE A 57 8.47 3.57 9.45
N ARG A 58 8.11 3.36 8.18
CA ARG A 58 7.08 4.12 7.48
C ARG A 58 5.89 3.21 7.24
N GLY A 59 4.70 3.75 7.47
CA GLY A 59 3.47 3.00 7.30
C GLY A 59 2.46 3.73 6.42
N PHE A 60 1.58 2.96 5.83
CA PHE A 60 0.40 3.44 5.12
C PHE A 60 -0.76 2.48 5.35
N THR A 61 -1.91 3.00 5.77
CA THR A 61 -3.15 2.25 5.82
C THR A 61 -4.19 2.96 4.98
N PHE A 62 -4.89 2.22 4.13
CA PHE A 62 -6.14 2.69 3.56
C PHE A 62 -7.29 1.75 3.92
N LEU A 63 -8.48 2.34 4.04
CA LEU A 63 -9.75 1.66 4.26
C LEU A 63 -10.76 2.21 3.25
N ASP A 64 -11.33 1.34 2.44
CA ASP A 64 -12.28 1.61 1.38
C ASP A 64 -13.64 0.99 1.73
N PHE A 65 -14.67 1.85 1.81
CA PHE A 65 -16.03 1.49 2.20
C PHE A 65 -16.98 1.39 0.99
N SER A 66 -16.47 1.08 -0.20
CA SER A 66 -17.29 0.86 -1.41
C SER A 66 -18.11 -0.44 -1.40
N LYS A 67 -17.89 -1.34 -0.44
CA LYS A 67 -18.63 -2.60 -0.32
C LYS A 67 -19.91 -2.38 0.49
N SER A 68 -21.04 -2.82 -0.06
CA SER A 68 -22.39 -2.64 0.51
C SER A 68 -22.56 -3.10 1.97
N ASN A 69 -21.76 -4.07 2.44
CA ASN A 69 -21.81 -4.58 3.82
C ASN A 69 -20.41 -4.78 4.43
N GLY A 70 -19.45 -3.89 4.15
CA GLY A 70 -18.14 -3.97 4.79
C GLY A 70 -17.09 -3.05 4.21
N TYR A 71 -15.83 -3.47 4.29
CA TYR A 71 -14.70 -2.67 3.85
C TYR A 71 -13.58 -3.54 3.29
N TYR A 72 -12.80 -2.95 2.39
CA TYR A 72 -11.50 -3.47 2.02
C TYR A 72 -10.43 -2.51 2.52
N GLY A 73 -9.37 -3.04 3.08
CA GLY A 73 -8.29 -2.24 3.62
C GLY A 73 -6.95 -2.91 3.44
N LYS A 74 -5.92 -2.09 3.47
CA LYS A 74 -4.55 -2.56 3.42
C LYS A 74 -3.68 -1.68 4.29
N THR A 75 -2.87 -2.33 5.12
CA THR A 75 -1.83 -1.68 5.92
C THR A 75 -0.47 -2.15 5.42
N SER A 76 0.40 -1.25 5.00
CA SER A 76 1.79 -1.53 4.64
C SER A 76 2.72 -0.90 5.66
N LEU A 77 3.74 -1.64 6.10
CA LEU A 77 4.83 -1.15 6.94
C LEU A 77 6.16 -1.45 6.27
N GLU A 78 7.07 -0.47 6.26
CA GLU A 78 8.39 -0.60 5.67
C GLU A 78 9.47 -0.10 6.62
N LYS A 79 10.54 -0.88 6.78
CA LYS A 79 11.74 -0.52 7.52
C LYS A 79 12.94 -0.55 6.59
N GLU A 80 13.66 0.55 6.46
CA GLU A 80 14.90 0.58 5.68
C GLU A 80 15.95 -0.33 6.34
N ILE A 81 16.49 -1.27 5.57
CA ILE A 81 17.52 -2.21 6.02
C ILE A 81 18.88 -1.90 5.41
N TYR A 82 18.93 -1.35 4.19
CA TYR A 82 20.18 -1.00 3.52
C TYR A 82 19.95 -0.09 2.31
N LYS A 83 20.52 1.12 2.31
CA LYS A 83 20.62 2.03 1.15
C LYS A 83 19.38 2.04 0.23
N GLY A 84 18.20 2.34 0.78
CA GLY A 84 16.94 2.39 0.04
C GLY A 84 16.22 1.05 -0.21
N ILE A 85 16.81 -0.08 0.22
CA ILE A 85 16.15 -1.38 0.34
C ILE A 85 15.46 -1.44 1.70
N ASN A 86 14.20 -1.86 1.70
CA ASN A 86 13.35 -1.93 2.88
C ASN A 86 12.79 -3.35 3.04
N LEU A 87 12.70 -3.81 4.29
CA LEU A 87 11.82 -4.91 4.64
C LEU A 87 10.38 -4.40 4.64
N LYS A 88 9.48 -5.09 3.95
CA LYS A 88 8.08 -4.69 3.78
C LYS A 88 7.14 -5.75 4.38
N ASN A 89 6.18 -5.30 5.16
CA ASN A 89 5.02 -6.06 5.59
C ASN A 89 3.76 -5.44 4.97
N GLN A 90 2.80 -6.27 4.60
CA GLN A 90 1.51 -5.84 4.07
C GLN A 90 0.39 -6.68 4.68
N THR A 91 -0.54 -6.07 5.39
CA THR A 91 -1.73 -6.72 5.95
C THR A 91 -2.94 -6.32 5.12
N ILE A 92 -3.76 -7.29 4.74
CA ILE A 92 -5.07 -7.07 4.10
C ILE A 92 -6.16 -7.22 5.15
N HIS A 93 -7.11 -6.29 5.12
CA HIS A 93 -8.31 -6.29 5.94
C HIS A 93 -9.50 -6.39 4.99
N CYS A 94 -10.35 -7.42 5.12
CA CYS A 94 -11.50 -7.59 4.25
C CYS A 94 -12.71 -7.98 5.08
N ASN A 95 -13.57 -7.00 5.39
CA ASN A 95 -14.70 -7.10 6.30
C ASN A 95 -14.35 -7.50 7.76
N GLU A 96 -13.12 -7.93 8.00
CA GLU A 96 -12.52 -8.19 9.31
C GLU A 96 -11.05 -7.71 9.31
N PRO A 97 -10.49 -7.35 10.49
CA PRO A 97 -9.06 -7.05 10.60
C PRO A 97 -8.18 -8.27 10.31
N LEU A 98 -7.02 -8.05 9.70
CA LEU A 98 -5.94 -9.04 9.58
C LEU A 98 -6.36 -10.35 8.85
N THR A 99 -7.04 -10.22 7.72
CA THR A 99 -7.45 -11.38 6.91
C THR A 99 -6.25 -12.13 6.31
N GLN A 100 -5.23 -11.38 5.84
CA GLN A 100 -3.99 -11.93 5.29
C GLN A 100 -2.81 -11.02 5.60
N THR A 101 -1.63 -11.61 5.73
CA THR A 101 -0.38 -10.87 5.92
C THR A 101 0.69 -11.34 4.94
N GLY A 102 1.31 -10.39 4.26
CA GLY A 102 2.39 -10.55 3.32
C GLY A 102 3.71 -10.02 3.88
N LEU A 103 4.82 -10.69 3.53
CA LEU A 103 6.18 -10.27 3.85
C LEU A 103 7.04 -10.26 2.60
N GLY A 104 7.90 -9.26 2.49
CA GLY A 104 8.74 -9.07 1.32
C GLY A 104 9.72 -7.91 1.46
N ILE A 105 10.13 -7.39 0.31
CA ILE A 105 11.07 -6.28 0.20
C ILE A 105 10.52 -5.18 -0.69
N SER A 106 10.98 -3.96 -0.48
CA SER A 106 10.83 -2.87 -1.44
C SER A 106 12.13 -2.12 -1.64
N ALA A 107 12.35 -1.62 -2.84
CA ALA A 107 13.56 -0.89 -3.20
C ALA A 107 13.20 0.33 -4.03
N LYS A 108 13.98 1.41 -3.84
CA LYS A 108 13.97 2.55 -4.75
C LYS A 108 15.10 2.35 -5.77
N PRO A 109 14.80 2.04 -7.03
CA PRO A 109 15.84 1.98 -8.05
C PRO A 109 16.56 3.33 -8.14
N ILE A 110 17.84 3.31 -8.52
CA ILE A 110 18.61 4.52 -8.80
C ILE A 110 18.05 5.12 -10.09
N SER A 111 17.08 6.00 -9.96
CA SER A 111 16.39 6.64 -11.08
C SER A 111 16.04 8.08 -10.70
N LYS A 112 15.98 8.95 -11.71
CA LYS A 112 15.54 10.35 -11.53
C LYS A 112 14.06 10.44 -11.16
N ILE A 113 13.29 9.38 -11.42
CA ILE A 113 11.89 9.27 -11.08
C ILE A 113 11.81 8.66 -9.66
N PRO A 114 10.98 9.20 -8.76
CA PRO A 114 10.75 8.68 -7.43
C PRO A 114 9.86 7.41 -7.49
N LEU A 115 10.39 6.37 -8.13
CA LEU A 115 9.79 5.05 -8.24
C LEU A 115 10.22 4.19 -7.06
N LYS A 116 9.30 3.35 -6.58
CA LYS A 116 9.57 2.27 -5.64
C LYS A 116 8.97 1.00 -6.20
N LEU A 117 9.74 -0.08 -6.17
CA LEU A 117 9.30 -1.42 -6.53
C LEU A 117 9.23 -2.27 -5.27
N SER A 118 8.31 -3.22 -5.22
CA SER A 118 8.16 -4.16 -4.12
C SER A 118 7.84 -5.56 -4.60
N TYR A 119 8.29 -6.55 -3.83
CA TYR A 119 8.05 -7.96 -4.06
C TYR A 119 7.74 -8.64 -2.74
N LEU A 120 6.56 -9.25 -2.63
CA LEU A 120 6.04 -9.93 -1.44
C LEU A 120 5.70 -11.39 -1.78
N PRO A 121 6.68 -12.31 -1.64
CA PRO A 121 6.51 -13.71 -2.00
C PRO A 121 5.92 -14.60 -0.90
N ILE A 122 5.79 -14.09 0.32
CA ILE A 122 5.31 -14.87 1.46
C ILE A 122 3.99 -14.27 1.91
N TRP A 123 2.92 -15.07 1.86
CA TRP A 123 1.60 -14.71 2.33
C TRP A 123 1.04 -15.79 3.25
N ILE A 124 0.45 -15.35 4.36
CA ILE A 124 -0.26 -16.20 5.32
C ILE A 124 -1.67 -15.66 5.54
N ASP A 125 -2.63 -16.57 5.72
CA ASP A 125 -4.00 -16.23 6.13
C ASP A 125 -4.10 -16.01 7.64
N LYS A 126 -5.29 -15.64 8.11
CA LYS A 126 -5.57 -15.42 9.54
C LYS A 126 -5.41 -16.69 10.40
N GLN A 127 -5.39 -17.88 9.81
CA GLN A 127 -5.10 -19.15 10.49
C GLN A 127 -3.62 -19.53 10.44
N GLY A 128 -2.76 -18.70 9.83
CA GLY A 128 -1.33 -18.95 9.68
C GLY A 128 -0.99 -19.93 8.56
N LYS A 129 -1.94 -20.30 7.70
CA LYS A 129 -1.68 -21.16 6.54
C LYS A 129 -1.09 -20.32 5.41
N LYS A 130 -0.14 -20.90 4.68
CA LYS A 130 0.44 -20.27 3.50
C LYS A 130 -0.62 -20.11 2.41
N VAL A 131 -0.68 -18.92 1.82
CA VAL A 131 -1.50 -18.62 0.64
C VAL A 131 -0.62 -18.68 -0.59
N ASP A 132 -1.10 -19.31 -1.67
CA ASP A 132 -0.43 -19.26 -2.98
C ASP A 132 -0.65 -17.89 -3.61
N LYS A 133 0.24 -16.95 -3.29
CA LYS A 133 0.13 -15.55 -3.67
C LYS A 133 1.53 -14.96 -3.71
N ASN A 134 1.81 -14.19 -4.76
CA ASN A 134 3.09 -13.54 -4.89
C ASN A 134 2.92 -12.14 -5.47
N ILE A 135 3.11 -11.10 -4.67
CA ILE A 135 2.77 -9.74 -5.10
C ILE A 135 4.00 -8.99 -5.60
N LEU A 136 3.97 -8.56 -6.85
CA LEU A 136 4.82 -7.49 -7.37
C LEU A 136 4.06 -6.17 -7.32
N GLY A 137 4.67 -5.11 -6.82
CA GLY A 137 4.02 -3.81 -6.77
C GLY A 137 4.96 -2.67 -7.09
N TYR A 138 4.39 -1.56 -7.56
CA TYR A 138 5.09 -0.31 -7.76
C TYR A 138 4.38 0.84 -7.05
N TYR A 139 5.13 1.90 -6.80
CA TYR A 139 4.62 3.19 -6.33
C TYR A 139 5.48 4.32 -6.91
N PHE A 140 4.85 5.41 -7.34
CA PHE A 140 5.53 6.65 -7.68
C PHE A 140 4.73 7.86 -7.22
N ALA A 141 5.40 8.98 -6.98
CA ALA A 141 4.76 10.27 -6.68
C ALA A 141 5.65 11.43 -7.09
N LEU A 142 5.11 12.34 -7.89
CA LEU A 142 5.79 13.44 -8.55
C LEU A 142 4.99 14.72 -8.35
N ASP A 143 5.66 15.80 -7.97
CA ASP A 143 5.08 17.14 -8.09
C ASP A 143 5.30 17.64 -9.51
N ILE A 144 4.22 18.10 -10.15
CA ILE A 144 4.23 18.62 -11.52
C ILE A 144 3.84 20.11 -11.50
N PRO A 145 4.08 20.86 -12.59
CA PRO A 145 3.75 22.29 -12.64
C PRO A 145 2.28 22.59 -12.30
N LEU A 146 2.01 23.86 -11.97
CA LEU A 146 0.68 24.37 -11.57
C LEU A 146 0.16 23.87 -10.21
N GLY A 147 1.07 23.42 -9.34
CA GLY A 147 0.72 22.98 -7.98
C GLY A 147 -0.08 21.67 -7.96
N LEU A 148 0.16 20.83 -8.97
CA LEU A 148 -0.44 19.51 -9.10
C LEU A 148 0.54 18.43 -8.60
N SER A 149 0.03 17.36 -8.05
CA SER A 149 0.81 16.17 -7.73
C SER A 149 0.23 14.96 -8.46
N LEU A 150 1.08 14.24 -9.18
CA LEU A 150 0.77 12.97 -9.82
C LEU A 150 1.35 11.83 -9.01
N SER A 151 0.53 10.88 -8.59
CA SER A 151 1.00 9.65 -7.94
C SER A 151 0.33 8.43 -8.52
N GLY A 152 0.93 7.27 -8.32
CA GLY A 152 0.32 6.03 -8.73
C GLY A 152 0.93 4.84 -8.04
N PHE A 153 0.13 3.80 -7.90
CA PHE A 153 0.58 2.50 -7.42
C PHE A 153 -0.20 1.40 -8.10
N GLY A 154 0.38 0.21 -8.13
CA GLY A 154 -0.27 -0.97 -8.65
C GLY A 154 0.39 -2.22 -8.16
N GLU A 155 -0.39 -3.29 -8.09
CA GLU A 155 0.05 -4.60 -7.63
C GLU A 155 -0.45 -5.70 -8.56
N TRP A 156 0.44 -6.61 -8.94
CA TRP A 156 0.14 -7.86 -9.61
C TRP A 156 0.37 -9.03 -8.67
N ASP A 157 -0.52 -10.01 -8.72
CA ASP A 157 -0.25 -11.36 -8.25
C ASP A 157 0.43 -12.11 -9.39
N VAL A 158 1.69 -12.50 -9.21
CA VAL A 158 2.51 -13.23 -10.19
C VAL A 158 2.71 -14.69 -9.81
N SER A 159 1.74 -15.26 -9.10
CA SER A 159 1.60 -16.72 -8.98
C SER A 159 1.25 -17.37 -10.34
N ASN A 160 0.91 -18.66 -10.35
CA ASN A 160 0.82 -19.51 -11.56
C ASN A 160 0.00 -18.92 -12.73
N ASN A 161 -0.90 -17.96 -12.48
CA ASN A 161 -1.55 -17.14 -13.51
C ASN A 161 -1.45 -15.67 -13.09
N PRO A 162 -0.61 -14.84 -13.74
CA PRO A 162 -0.46 -13.45 -13.37
C PRO A 162 -1.76 -12.66 -13.50
N LYS A 163 -2.14 -11.95 -12.44
CA LYS A 163 -3.36 -11.14 -12.38
C LYS A 163 -3.08 -9.78 -11.79
N TRP A 164 -3.68 -8.74 -12.35
CA TRP A 164 -3.77 -7.46 -11.67
C TRP A 164 -4.58 -7.63 -10.39
N THR A 165 -4.15 -7.02 -9.30
CA THR A 165 -4.88 -7.05 -8.03
C THR A 165 -5.62 -5.74 -7.81
N TYR A 166 -4.86 -4.66 -7.67
CA TYR A 166 -5.39 -3.32 -7.45
C TYR A 166 -4.33 -2.26 -7.70
N GLY A 167 -4.77 -1.08 -8.14
CA GLY A 167 -3.96 0.12 -8.11
C GLY A 167 -4.79 1.36 -8.36
N GLU A 168 -4.12 2.50 -8.27
CA GLU A 168 -4.71 3.81 -8.54
C GLU A 168 -3.67 4.69 -9.20
N ILE A 169 -4.13 5.59 -10.06
CA ILE A 169 -3.38 6.76 -10.49
C ILE A 169 -4.14 7.96 -9.93
N GLU A 170 -3.43 8.92 -9.35
CA GLU A 170 -4.03 10.12 -8.77
C GLU A 170 -3.35 11.36 -9.33
N LEU A 171 -4.13 12.24 -9.95
CA LEU A 171 -3.77 13.62 -10.24
C LEU A 171 -4.52 14.52 -9.26
N LYS A 172 -3.79 15.14 -8.32
CA LYS A 172 -4.34 15.89 -7.19
C LYS A 172 -3.93 17.36 -7.23
N ARG A 173 -4.85 18.24 -6.79
CA ARG A 173 -4.60 19.66 -6.51
C ARG A 173 -5.09 20.01 -5.10
N GLU A 174 -4.28 20.74 -4.33
CA GLU A 174 -4.77 21.39 -3.12
C GLU A 174 -5.56 22.65 -3.52
N ILE A 175 -6.85 22.69 -3.18
CA ILE A 175 -7.75 23.80 -3.56
C ILE A 175 -7.92 24.81 -2.42
N LYS A 176 -7.76 24.36 -1.17
CA LYS A 176 -7.69 25.17 0.04
C LYS A 176 -6.81 24.44 1.05
N LYS A 177 -6.35 25.14 2.08
CA LYS A 177 -5.63 24.52 3.20
C LYS A 177 -6.37 23.26 3.66
N ARG A 178 -5.69 22.12 3.60
CA ARG A 178 -6.22 20.79 3.98
C ARG A 178 -7.34 20.24 3.10
N VAL A 179 -7.72 20.88 2.00
CA VAL A 179 -8.74 20.36 1.08
C VAL A 179 -8.14 20.15 -0.29
N SER A 180 -8.23 18.93 -0.81
CA SER A 180 -7.72 18.60 -2.14
C SER A 180 -8.79 17.96 -3.01
N LEU A 181 -8.74 18.29 -4.30
CA LEU A 181 -9.54 17.66 -5.35
C LEU A 181 -8.60 16.79 -6.19
N SER A 182 -9.01 15.57 -6.49
CA SER A 182 -8.24 14.65 -7.31
C SER A 182 -9.09 14.00 -8.40
N TYR A 183 -8.50 13.82 -9.57
CA TYR A 183 -8.92 12.79 -10.52
C TYR A 183 -8.12 11.53 -10.20
N ASN A 184 -8.78 10.45 -9.80
CA ASN A 184 -8.13 9.27 -9.22
C ASN A 184 -8.60 7.95 -9.85
N PRO A 185 -8.38 7.70 -11.14
CA PRO A 185 -8.82 6.45 -11.77
C PRO A 185 -8.33 5.21 -11.01
N ALA A 186 -9.25 4.26 -10.78
CA ALA A 186 -8.94 2.95 -10.23
C ALA A 186 -8.49 2.01 -11.33
N LEU A 187 -7.51 1.19 -11.02
CA LEU A 187 -7.08 0.07 -11.83
C LEU A 187 -7.60 -1.18 -11.11
N LYS A 188 -8.76 -1.70 -11.55
CA LYS A 188 -9.42 -2.85 -10.91
C LYS A 188 -9.03 -4.15 -11.60
N SER A 189 -8.94 -5.21 -10.81
CA SER A 189 -8.81 -6.57 -11.34
C SER A 189 -10.11 -6.98 -12.04
N ASP A 190 -9.99 -7.55 -13.23
CA ASP A 190 -11.05 -8.26 -13.96
C ASP A 190 -10.72 -9.76 -14.12
N GLY A 191 -9.62 -10.21 -13.52
CA GLY A 191 -9.12 -11.58 -13.66
C GLY A 191 -7.90 -11.71 -14.58
N ASP A 192 -7.55 -10.65 -15.32
CA ASP A 192 -6.40 -10.61 -16.22
C ASP A 192 -5.22 -9.83 -15.63
N ALA A 193 -4.06 -9.92 -16.28
CA ALA A 193 -2.86 -9.17 -15.92
C ALA A 193 -2.99 -7.66 -16.21
N SER A 194 -3.92 -7.29 -17.09
CA SER A 194 -4.24 -5.90 -17.44
C SER A 194 -5.42 -5.42 -16.58
N PRO A 195 -5.33 -4.24 -15.95
CA PRO A 195 -6.45 -3.72 -15.18
C PRO A 195 -7.56 -3.16 -16.05
N LYS A 196 -8.79 -3.24 -15.56
CA LYS A 196 -9.89 -2.39 -16.01
C LYS A 196 -9.80 -1.02 -15.36
N LEU A 197 -9.90 0.03 -16.17
CA LEU A 197 -9.89 1.41 -15.69
C LEU A 197 -11.28 1.86 -15.26
N GLU A 198 -11.37 2.47 -14.08
CA GLU A 198 -12.58 3.12 -13.57
C GLU A 198 -12.30 4.58 -13.25
N ASN A 199 -12.94 5.49 -13.98
CA ASN A 199 -12.81 6.92 -13.76
C ASN A 199 -13.46 7.33 -12.45
N ARG A 200 -12.72 8.09 -11.64
CA ARG A 200 -13.19 8.55 -10.34
C ARG A 200 -12.69 9.96 -10.07
N ILE A 201 -13.52 10.72 -9.36
CA ILE A 201 -13.15 12.02 -8.80
C ILE A 201 -13.27 11.89 -7.29
N SER A 202 -12.36 12.56 -6.56
CA SER A 202 -12.40 12.57 -5.11
C SER A 202 -12.13 13.95 -4.52
N LEU A 203 -12.85 14.22 -3.44
CA LEU A 203 -12.62 15.37 -2.58
C LEU A 203 -12.09 14.86 -1.24
N ALA A 204 -10.97 15.41 -0.77
CA ALA A 204 -10.29 14.94 0.43
C ALA A 204 -10.06 16.04 1.45
N ILE A 205 -10.21 15.68 2.73
CA ILE A 205 -9.82 16.51 3.88
C ILE A 205 -8.54 15.90 4.47
N ASN A 206 -7.45 16.66 4.47
CA ASN A 206 -6.11 16.27 4.92
C ASN A 206 -5.85 16.70 6.36
N PHE A 207 -5.12 15.90 7.13
CA PHE A 207 -4.73 16.19 8.52
C PHE A 207 -3.30 15.77 8.82
#